data_AF-A0A8J8FEK3-F1
#
_entry.id   AF-A0A8J8FEK3-F1
#
_cell.length_a   1.000
_cell.length_b   1.000
_cell.length_c   1.000
_cell.angle_alpha   90.00
_cell.angle_beta   90.00
_cell.angle_gamma   90.00
#
_symmetry.space_group_name_H-M   'P 1'
#
loop_
_entity.id
_entity.type
_entity.pdbx_description
1 polymer ?
#
loop_
_entity_poly.entity_id
_entity_poly.type
_entity_poly.pdbx_seq_one_letter_code
_entity_poly.pdbx_strand_id
1 'polypeptide(L)'
;MIQTFSYRTETSNNNYRHTIHSADIMSSVEKWLNRIEELHDKVYSFDKIQVENIRTQFLNNQFQIHFEKEPYFLTYKADNRIQVVYIDKVKKGNPDFVAKLTYLTTEEGGRNGYAASGYRPHVRFDGRKEMSSGEQLFVDKEKVFPGETVTAEIRILSPMLFEKYLFVGQRFEFGEGQKVVGYGEVIEIINTHLQQASR
;
A
#
# COMPACT_ATOMS: atom_id res chain seq x y z
N MET A 1 -6.53 -8.15 6.83
CA MET A 1 -5.50 -7.27 7.41
C MET A 1 -4.28 -7.25 6.51
N ILE A 2 -4.15 -6.16 5.77
CA ILE A 2 -3.07 -5.93 4.82
C ILE A 2 -1.80 -5.58 5.59
N GLN A 3 -0.75 -6.34 5.31
CA GLN A 3 0.59 -6.16 5.87
C GLN A 3 1.45 -5.32 4.92
N THR A 4 2.49 -4.71 5.47
CA THR A 4 3.45 -3.90 4.71
C THR A 4 4.81 -4.59 4.72
N PHE A 5 5.36 -4.84 3.55
CA PHE A 5 6.67 -5.44 3.35
C PHE A 5 7.60 -4.45 2.65
N SER A 6 8.84 -4.34 3.12
CA SER A 6 9.89 -3.57 2.46
C SER A 6 10.88 -4.52 1.81
N TYR A 7 11.02 -4.40 0.49
CA TYR A 7 12.00 -5.12 -0.31
C TYR A 7 13.19 -4.21 -0.53
N ARG A 8 14.38 -4.63 -0.09
CA ARG A 8 15.63 -3.90 -0.28
C ARG A 8 16.62 -4.73 -1.09
N THR A 9 17.13 -4.14 -2.17
CA THR A 9 18.19 -4.71 -3.00
C THR A 9 19.38 -3.76 -3.01
N GLU A 10 20.56 -4.28 -2.72
CA GLU A 10 21.81 -3.51 -2.79
C GLU A 10 22.65 -4.08 -3.94
N THR A 11 22.91 -3.25 -4.96
CA THR A 11 23.86 -3.57 -6.02
C THR A 11 25.15 -2.81 -5.77
N SER A 12 26.21 -3.10 -6.55
CA SER A 12 27.50 -2.43 -6.37
C SER A 12 27.44 -0.90 -6.46
N ASN A 13 26.42 -0.37 -7.15
CA ASN A 13 26.32 1.06 -7.44
C ASN A 13 25.03 1.70 -6.91
N ASN A 14 23.99 0.93 -6.57
CA ASN A 14 22.66 1.46 -6.26
C ASN A 14 21.96 0.68 -5.14
N ASN A 15 21.14 1.38 -4.36
CA ASN A 15 20.26 0.80 -3.36
C ASN A 15 18.81 1.01 -3.77
N TYR A 16 18.07 -0.08 -3.95
CA TYR A 16 16.66 -0.07 -4.33
C TYR A 16 15.80 -0.44 -3.14
N ARG A 17 14.68 0.26 -2.97
CA ARG A 17 13.68 -0.05 -1.95
C ARG A 17 12.28 0.01 -2.53
N HIS A 18 11.54 -1.08 -2.41
CA HIS A 18 10.12 -1.15 -2.75
C HIS A 18 9.29 -1.42 -1.49
N THR A 19 8.14 -0.77 -1.39
CA THR A 19 7.14 -1.05 -0.35
C THR A 19 5.98 -1.78 -1.02
N ILE A 20 5.63 -2.95 -0.49
CA ILE A 20 4.57 -3.80 -1.02
C ILE A 20 3.52 -4.03 0.06
N HIS A 21 2.25 -3.91 -0.31
CA HIS A 21 1.11 -4.15 0.57
C HIS A 21 0.47 -5.49 0.20
N SER A 22 0.37 -6.42 1.14
CA SER A 22 -0.10 -7.78 0.85
C SER A 22 -0.67 -8.48 2.08
N ALA A 23 -1.53 -9.47 1.87
CA ALA A 23 -2.09 -10.28 2.94
C ALA A 23 -1.01 -11.11 3.65
N ASP A 24 -0.05 -11.64 2.90
CA ASP A 24 1.07 -12.44 3.39
C ASP A 24 2.34 -12.25 2.54
N ILE A 25 3.43 -12.89 2.98
CA ILE A 25 4.75 -12.76 2.39
C ILE A 25 4.83 -13.38 0.98
N MET A 26 4.15 -14.51 0.73
CA MET A 26 4.15 -15.17 -0.57
C MET A 26 3.51 -14.28 -1.63
N SER A 27 2.30 -13.80 -1.36
CA SER A 27 1.63 -12.84 -2.25
C SER A 27 2.40 -11.53 -2.37
N SER A 28 3.19 -11.14 -1.36
CA SER A 28 4.04 -9.94 -1.45
C SER A 28 5.21 -10.11 -2.42
N VAL A 29 5.76 -11.33 -2.55
CA VAL A 29 6.84 -11.60 -3.53
C VAL A 29 6.28 -11.50 -4.95
N GLU A 30 5.12 -12.09 -5.22
CA GLU A 30 4.47 -12.00 -6.54
C GLU A 30 4.16 -10.55 -6.92
N LYS A 31 3.64 -9.77 -5.98
CA LYS A 31 3.40 -8.33 -6.18
C LYS A 31 4.70 -7.56 -6.41
N TRP A 32 5.77 -7.89 -5.69
CA TRP A 32 7.09 -7.28 -5.91
C TRP A 32 7.64 -7.58 -7.31
N LEU A 33 7.49 -8.82 -7.79
CA LEU A 33 7.90 -9.22 -9.14
C LEU A 33 7.14 -8.44 -10.21
N ASN A 34 5.81 -8.36 -10.10
CA ASN A 34 5.01 -7.54 -11.02
C ASN A 34 5.42 -6.06 -10.97
N ARG A 35 5.79 -5.55 -9.79
CA ARG A 35 6.22 -4.16 -9.62
C ARG A 35 7.55 -3.85 -10.30
N ILE A 36 8.55 -4.72 -10.16
CA ILE A 36 9.85 -4.52 -10.86
C ILE A 36 9.68 -4.62 -12.37
N GLU A 37 8.73 -5.44 -12.84
CA GLU A 37 8.35 -5.50 -14.24
C GLU A 37 7.72 -4.21 -14.70
N GLU A 38 6.71 -3.64 -14.04
CA GLU A 38 6.13 -2.36 -14.47
C GLU A 38 7.14 -1.21 -14.56
N LEU A 39 8.23 -1.27 -13.79
CA LEU A 39 9.30 -0.28 -13.84
C LEU A 39 10.20 -0.42 -15.08
N HIS A 40 10.11 -1.53 -15.82
CA HIS A 40 10.83 -1.75 -17.09
C HIS A 40 10.60 -0.64 -18.11
N ASP A 41 9.41 -0.04 -18.09
CA ASP A 41 8.99 0.98 -19.06
C ASP A 41 9.25 2.42 -18.58
N LYS A 42 9.55 2.64 -17.28
CA LYS A 42 9.35 3.96 -16.66
C LYS A 42 10.57 4.57 -15.97
N VAL A 43 11.61 3.80 -15.57
CA VAL A 43 12.75 4.36 -14.82
C VAL A 43 14.10 3.72 -15.18
N TYR A 44 15.10 4.59 -15.34
CA TYR A 44 16.50 4.41 -15.76
C TYR A 44 17.41 3.53 -14.88
N SER A 45 16.87 2.64 -14.03
CA SER A 45 17.69 2.03 -12.96
C SER A 45 17.51 0.53 -12.78
N PHE A 46 16.60 -0.14 -13.48
CA PHE A 46 16.54 -1.60 -13.49
C PHE A 46 16.80 -2.09 -14.90
N ASP A 47 17.90 -2.81 -15.10
CA ASP A 47 18.24 -3.41 -16.39
C ASP A 47 17.15 -4.42 -16.78
N LYS A 48 16.58 -4.26 -17.98
CA LYS A 48 15.53 -5.13 -18.51
C LYS A 48 15.93 -6.61 -18.48
N ILE A 49 17.19 -6.91 -18.82
CA ILE A 49 17.73 -8.28 -18.83
C ILE A 49 17.72 -8.85 -17.40
N GLN A 50 18.01 -8.00 -16.41
CA GLN A 50 18.00 -8.40 -15.01
C GLN A 50 16.59 -8.74 -14.52
N VAL A 51 15.57 -7.94 -14.87
CA VAL A 51 14.17 -8.21 -14.51
C VAL A 51 13.66 -9.52 -15.14
N GLU A 52 13.94 -9.73 -16.43
CA GLU A 52 13.56 -10.97 -17.14
C GLU A 52 14.24 -12.20 -16.53
N ASN A 53 15.50 -12.08 -16.13
CA ASN A 53 16.25 -13.14 -15.46
C ASN A 53 15.67 -13.46 -14.06
N ILE A 54 15.33 -12.44 -13.27
CA ILE A 54 14.65 -12.59 -11.97
C ILE A 54 13.33 -13.34 -12.15
N ARG A 55 12.49 -12.95 -13.12
CA ARG A 55 11.21 -13.60 -13.40
C ARG A 55 11.40 -15.07 -13.80
N THR A 56 12.33 -15.33 -14.72
CA THR A 56 12.59 -16.68 -15.24
C THR A 56 13.05 -17.62 -14.13
N GLN A 57 13.95 -17.15 -13.27
CA GLN A 57 14.39 -17.93 -12.11
C GLN A 57 13.28 -18.17 -11.09
N PHE A 58 12.36 -17.21 -10.89
CA PHE A 58 11.19 -17.41 -10.05
C PHE A 58 10.25 -18.50 -10.61
N LEU A 59 9.87 -18.39 -11.89
CA LEU A 59 8.96 -19.34 -12.55
C LEU A 59 9.52 -20.77 -12.62
N ASN A 60 10.86 -20.91 -12.69
CA ASN A 60 11.54 -22.19 -12.71
C ASN A 60 11.85 -22.75 -11.32
N ASN A 61 11.32 -22.17 -10.24
CA ASN A 61 11.60 -22.52 -8.85
C ASN A 61 13.11 -22.49 -8.49
N GLN A 62 13.88 -21.60 -9.13
CA GLN A 62 15.32 -21.44 -8.91
C GLN A 62 15.63 -20.41 -7.82
N PHE A 63 14.63 -19.75 -7.25
CA PHE A 63 14.79 -18.87 -6.09
C PHE A 63 14.97 -19.69 -4.82
N GLN A 64 16.00 -19.34 -4.05
CA GLN A 64 16.07 -19.76 -2.65
C GLN A 64 15.44 -18.66 -1.81
N ILE A 65 14.28 -18.96 -1.25
CA ILE A 65 13.55 -18.04 -0.39
C ILE A 65 13.60 -18.55 1.03
N HIS A 66 14.07 -17.70 1.94
CA HIS A 66 14.27 -18.04 3.34
C HIS A 66 13.22 -17.32 4.19
N PHE A 67 12.08 -17.99 4.41
CA PHE A 67 10.96 -17.46 5.20
C PHE A 67 10.88 -17.99 6.64
N GLU A 68 11.79 -18.89 7.03
CA GLU A 68 11.69 -19.62 8.30
C GLU A 68 12.01 -18.75 9.52
N LYS A 69 12.87 -17.73 9.37
CA LYS A 69 13.26 -16.82 10.45
C LYS A 69 13.73 -15.48 9.89
N GLU A 70 13.31 -14.38 10.52
CA GLU A 70 13.80 -13.05 10.16
C GLU A 70 15.33 -12.92 10.36
N PRO A 71 16.05 -12.20 9.47
CA PRO A 71 15.52 -11.46 8.32
C PRO A 71 15.12 -12.40 7.17
N TYR A 72 13.97 -12.13 6.54
CA TYR A 72 13.59 -12.85 5.33
C TYR A 72 14.42 -12.34 4.16
N PHE A 73 14.81 -13.24 3.26
CA PHE A 73 15.48 -12.84 2.03
C PHE A 73 15.19 -13.84 0.91
N LEU A 74 15.24 -13.33 -0.31
CA LEU A 74 15.31 -14.16 -1.52
C LEU A 74 16.68 -13.96 -2.17
N THR A 75 17.16 -15.01 -2.82
CA THR A 75 18.39 -14.94 -3.61
C THR A 75 18.14 -15.32 -5.06
N TYR A 76 18.84 -14.66 -5.97
CA TYR A 76 18.81 -14.93 -7.40
C TYR A 76 20.21 -14.77 -7.99
N LYS A 77 20.48 -15.41 -9.13
CA LYS A 77 21.76 -15.26 -9.84
C LYS A 77 21.69 -14.12 -10.85
N ALA A 78 22.65 -13.20 -10.79
CA ALA A 78 22.88 -12.19 -11.84
C ALA A 78 24.38 -12.14 -12.15
N ASP A 79 24.76 -12.20 -13.43
CA ASP A 79 26.15 -12.16 -13.90
C ASP A 79 27.08 -13.12 -13.15
N ASN A 80 26.61 -14.36 -12.95
CA ASN A 80 27.32 -15.41 -12.23
C ASN A 80 27.62 -15.10 -10.74
N ARG A 81 26.96 -14.09 -10.16
CA ARG A 81 26.98 -13.73 -8.73
C ARG A 81 25.61 -13.96 -8.09
N ILE A 82 25.61 -14.26 -6.80
CA ILE A 82 24.39 -14.32 -6.00
C ILE A 82 24.03 -12.90 -5.59
N GLN A 83 22.80 -12.49 -5.90
CA GLN A 83 22.19 -11.27 -5.42
C GLN A 83 21.19 -11.61 -4.32
N VAL A 84 21.08 -10.72 -3.34
CA VAL A 84 20.19 -10.89 -2.19
C VAL A 84 19.19 -9.74 -2.17
N VAL A 85 17.92 -10.08 -2.01
CA VAL A 85 16.86 -9.10 -1.73
C VAL A 85 16.36 -9.36 -0.32
N TYR A 86 16.57 -8.40 0.56
CA TYR A 86 16.09 -8.45 1.94
C TYR A 86 14.62 -8.05 1.98
N ILE A 87 13.82 -8.77 2.76
CA ILE A 87 12.38 -8.56 2.90
C ILE A 87 12.07 -8.33 4.37
N ASP A 88 11.72 -7.10 4.71
CA ASP A 88 11.40 -6.69 6.07
C ASP A 88 9.89 -6.51 6.24
N LYS A 89 9.28 -7.16 7.24
CA LYS A 89 7.91 -6.87 7.62
C LYS A 89 7.85 -5.56 8.43
N VAL A 90 7.25 -4.52 7.85
CA VAL A 90 7.17 -3.19 8.47
C VAL A 90 6.06 -3.18 9.51
N LYS A 91 6.41 -2.89 10.77
CA LYS A 91 5.45 -2.76 11.88
C LYS A 91 4.67 -1.45 11.74
N LYS A 92 3.44 -1.53 11.24
CA LYS A 92 2.55 -0.38 10.96
C LYS A 92 1.32 -0.27 11.87
N GLY A 93 1.15 -1.21 12.80
CA GLY A 93 -0.08 -1.32 13.62
C GLY A 93 -1.28 -1.84 12.83
N ASN A 94 -2.37 -2.11 13.54
CA ASN A 94 -3.63 -2.49 12.91
C ASN A 94 -4.28 -1.26 12.24
N PRO A 95 -5.01 -1.44 11.14
CA PRO A 95 -5.99 -0.47 10.65
C PRO A 95 -6.94 0.01 11.74
N ASP A 96 -7.35 1.26 11.62
CA ASP A 96 -8.31 1.90 12.50
C ASP A 96 -9.75 1.54 12.13
N PHE A 97 -10.03 1.48 10.83
CA PHE A 97 -11.34 1.12 10.29
C PHE A 97 -11.22 0.64 8.85
N VAL A 98 -12.28 0.01 8.35
CA VAL A 98 -12.45 -0.30 6.94
C VAL A 98 -13.46 0.68 6.37
N ALA A 99 -13.25 1.15 5.14
CA ALA A 99 -14.15 2.06 4.46
C ALA A 99 -14.34 1.70 2.99
N LYS A 100 -15.51 2.05 2.46
CA LYS A 100 -15.76 2.14 1.03
C LYS A 100 -15.33 3.52 0.56
N LEU A 101 -14.41 3.58 -0.40
CA LEU A 101 -13.88 4.82 -0.96
C LEU A 101 -14.35 4.98 -2.40
N THR A 102 -14.90 6.15 -2.73
CA THR A 102 -15.27 6.55 -4.08
C THR A 102 -14.37 7.69 -4.51
N TYR A 103 -13.56 7.46 -5.54
CA TYR A 103 -12.67 8.46 -6.11
C TYR A 103 -13.42 9.29 -7.15
N LEU A 104 -13.24 10.61 -7.11
CA LEU A 104 -13.76 11.52 -8.14
C LEU A 104 -13.11 11.21 -9.50
N THR A 105 -13.85 11.43 -10.58
CA THR A 105 -13.25 11.39 -11.93
C THR A 105 -12.29 12.57 -12.12
N THR A 106 -11.45 12.53 -13.15
CA THR A 106 -10.56 13.66 -13.46
C THR A 106 -11.36 14.91 -13.81
N GLU A 107 -12.49 14.76 -14.50
CA GLU A 107 -13.40 15.83 -14.93
C GLU A 107 -14.11 16.50 -13.73
N GLU A 108 -14.43 15.74 -12.69
CA GLU A 108 -15.00 16.23 -11.44
C GLU A 108 -13.95 16.95 -10.55
N GLY A 109 -12.72 17.09 -11.04
CA GLY A 109 -11.62 17.64 -10.27
C GLY A 109 -10.99 16.61 -9.32
N GLY A 110 -11.04 15.32 -9.64
CA GLY A 110 -10.29 14.27 -8.95
C GLY A 110 -8.81 14.23 -9.34
N ARG A 111 -8.15 13.10 -9.13
CA ARG A 111 -6.74 12.92 -9.51
C ARG A 111 -6.59 12.83 -11.04
N ASN A 112 -5.41 13.21 -11.55
CA ASN A 112 -5.05 12.98 -12.96
C ASN A 112 -4.51 11.56 -13.20
N GLY A 113 -4.05 10.89 -12.15
CA GLY A 113 -3.50 9.54 -12.20
C GLY A 113 -3.99 8.69 -11.05
N TYR A 114 -3.69 7.40 -11.08
CA TYR A 114 -4.14 6.46 -10.07
C TYR A 114 -3.60 6.83 -8.66
N ALA A 115 -4.34 6.40 -7.64
CA ALA A 115 -3.83 6.26 -6.28
C ALA A 115 -3.30 4.83 -6.11
N ALA A 116 -2.12 4.66 -5.53
CA ALA A 116 -1.55 3.35 -5.21
C ALA A 116 -1.88 2.97 -3.76
N SER A 117 -1.95 1.68 -3.44
CA SER A 117 -2.08 1.22 -2.06
C SER A 117 -0.94 1.80 -1.21
N GLY A 118 -1.25 2.26 0.00
CA GLY A 118 -0.36 3.06 0.84
C GLY A 118 -0.46 4.58 0.62
N TYR A 119 -1.35 5.05 -0.27
CA TYR A 119 -1.66 6.46 -0.46
C TYR A 119 -2.16 7.10 0.85
N ARG A 120 -1.68 8.32 1.15
CA ARG A 120 -1.91 9.01 2.44
C ARG A 120 -2.52 10.40 2.31
N PRO A 121 -3.72 10.55 1.73
CA PRO A 121 -4.40 11.84 1.64
C PRO A 121 -4.74 12.38 3.03
N HIS A 122 -5.08 13.67 3.10
CA HIS A 122 -5.79 14.16 4.28
C HIS A 122 -7.21 13.57 4.29
N VAL A 123 -7.76 13.33 5.48
CA VAL A 123 -9.14 12.90 5.71
C VAL A 123 -9.82 13.94 6.60
N ARG A 124 -11.09 14.23 6.31
CA ARG A 124 -11.96 15.08 7.14
C ARG A 124 -13.33 14.43 7.27
N PHE A 125 -13.70 14.09 8.50
CA PHE A 125 -15.00 13.49 8.79
C PHE A 125 -16.11 14.54 8.80
N ASP A 126 -17.30 14.17 8.35
CA ASP A 126 -18.46 15.05 8.32
C ASP A 126 -18.76 15.62 9.71
N GLY A 127 -18.94 16.94 9.79
CA GLY A 127 -19.18 17.64 11.06
C GLY A 127 -17.92 17.95 11.87
N ARG A 128 -16.71 17.69 11.34
CA ARG A 128 -15.43 18.03 11.95
C ARG A 128 -14.67 19.10 11.17
N LYS A 129 -13.86 19.89 11.90
CA LYS A 129 -12.92 20.86 11.30
C LYS A 129 -11.52 20.28 11.21
N GLU A 130 -11.21 19.33 12.08
CA GLU A 130 -9.93 18.66 12.20
C GLU A 130 -9.67 17.79 10.98
N MET A 131 -8.43 17.83 10.49
CA MET A 131 -7.94 16.97 9.42
C MET A 131 -6.78 16.13 9.95
N SER A 132 -6.66 14.90 9.47
CA SER A 132 -5.49 14.04 9.69
C SER A 132 -5.11 13.36 8.38
N SER A 133 -3.97 12.65 8.35
CA SER A 133 -3.62 11.82 7.18
C SER A 133 -4.17 10.42 7.37
N GLY A 134 -4.77 9.83 6.33
CA GLY A 134 -5.28 8.46 6.34
C GLY A 134 -4.53 7.59 5.33
N GLU A 135 -3.69 6.66 5.78
CA GLU A 135 -3.10 5.64 4.90
C GLU A 135 -4.18 4.68 4.43
N GLN A 136 -4.35 4.58 3.11
CA GLN A 136 -5.35 3.73 2.46
C GLN A 136 -4.69 2.47 1.92
N LEU A 137 -5.08 1.30 2.42
CA LEU A 137 -4.64 0.01 1.91
C LEU A 137 -5.81 -0.67 1.21
N PHE A 138 -5.72 -0.78 -0.10
CA PHE A 138 -6.79 -1.32 -0.93
C PHE A 138 -6.83 -2.85 -0.82
N VAL A 139 -8.03 -3.42 -0.63
CA VAL A 139 -8.19 -4.86 -0.34
C VAL A 139 -7.94 -5.73 -1.58
N ASP A 140 -8.52 -5.35 -2.73
CA ASP A 140 -8.54 -6.23 -3.91
C ASP A 140 -7.64 -5.77 -5.06
N LYS A 141 -7.00 -4.61 -4.95
CA LYS A 141 -6.19 -4.02 -6.04
C LYS A 141 -5.07 -3.13 -5.53
N GLU A 142 -3.99 -3.01 -6.31
CA GLU A 142 -2.85 -2.14 -5.95
C GLU A 142 -3.04 -0.69 -6.36
N LYS A 143 -3.93 -0.43 -7.32
CA LYS A 143 -4.14 0.87 -7.94
C LYS A 143 -5.64 1.15 -8.07
N VAL A 144 -6.03 2.38 -7.81
CA VAL A 144 -7.39 2.88 -7.98
C VAL A 144 -7.33 4.05 -8.93
N PHE A 145 -8.06 3.96 -10.03
CA PHE A 145 -8.13 5.02 -11.03
C PHE A 145 -9.22 6.05 -10.67
N PRO A 146 -9.11 7.30 -11.14
CA PRO A 146 -10.18 8.29 -10.98
C PRO A 146 -11.55 7.73 -11.43
N GLY A 147 -12.60 8.01 -10.68
CA GLY A 147 -13.97 7.50 -10.92
C GLY A 147 -14.25 6.11 -10.36
N GLU A 148 -13.23 5.37 -9.89
CA GLU A 148 -13.44 4.05 -9.33
C GLU A 148 -13.86 4.08 -7.85
N THR A 149 -14.50 2.98 -7.43
CA THR A 149 -14.77 2.68 -6.03
C THR A 149 -13.90 1.50 -5.56
N VAL A 150 -13.52 1.49 -4.28
CA VAL A 150 -12.73 0.41 -3.67
C VAL A 150 -13.03 0.27 -2.18
N THR A 151 -12.89 -0.93 -1.63
CA THR A 151 -12.84 -1.14 -0.18
C THR A 151 -11.39 -1.05 0.30
N ALA A 152 -11.16 -0.30 1.37
CA ALA A 152 -9.83 -0.07 1.90
C ALA A 152 -9.77 -0.18 3.43
N GLU A 153 -8.70 -0.77 3.93
CA GLU A 153 -8.29 -0.65 5.33
C GLU A 153 -7.60 0.72 5.52
N ILE A 154 -8.02 1.49 6.52
CA ILE A 154 -7.53 2.85 6.76
C ILE A 154 -6.77 2.91 8.09
N ARG A 155 -5.59 3.55 8.08
CA ARG A 155 -4.86 3.97 9.29
C ARG A 155 -4.78 5.48 9.35
N ILE A 156 -5.35 6.09 10.38
CA ILE A 156 -5.25 7.52 10.65
C ILE A 156 -3.93 7.80 11.37
N LEU A 157 -3.23 8.85 10.96
CA LEU A 157 -1.97 9.26 11.59
C LEU A 157 -2.15 9.71 13.05
N SER A 158 -3.24 10.42 13.34
CA SER A 158 -3.55 10.96 14.66
C SER A 158 -4.93 10.48 15.16
N PRO A 159 -5.07 9.19 15.52
CA PRO A 159 -6.37 8.62 15.91
C PRO A 159 -6.97 9.30 17.15
N MET A 160 -6.13 9.80 18.08
CA MET A 160 -6.59 10.50 19.29
C MET A 160 -7.48 11.72 19.02
N LEU A 161 -7.39 12.35 17.85
CA LEU A 161 -8.25 13.48 17.48
C LEU A 161 -9.70 13.07 17.25
N PHE A 162 -9.95 11.77 17.05
CA PHE A 162 -11.26 11.21 16.70
C PHE A 162 -11.72 10.15 17.71
N GLU A 163 -11.18 10.17 18.93
CA GLU A 163 -11.56 9.23 19.99
C GLU A 163 -13.07 9.30 20.26
N LYS A 164 -13.74 8.14 20.31
CA LYS A 164 -15.18 7.97 20.53
C LYS A 164 -16.08 8.76 19.57
N TYR A 165 -15.63 8.96 18.34
CA TYR A 165 -16.35 9.77 17.36
C TYR A 165 -16.78 9.02 16.10
N LEU A 166 -16.06 7.98 15.70
CA LEU A 166 -16.41 7.22 14.50
C LEU A 166 -17.60 6.31 14.78
N PHE A 167 -18.50 6.23 13.81
CA PHE A 167 -19.56 5.22 13.76
C PHE A 167 -19.63 4.61 12.35
N VAL A 168 -20.18 3.40 12.24
CA VAL A 168 -20.41 2.75 10.94
C VAL A 168 -21.43 3.55 10.14
N GLY A 169 -21.11 3.86 8.89
CA GLY A 169 -21.87 4.76 8.02
C GLY A 169 -21.43 6.22 8.09
N GLN A 170 -20.48 6.57 8.98
CA GLN A 170 -19.90 7.93 9.00
C GLN A 170 -19.21 8.21 7.66
N ARG A 171 -19.55 9.35 7.06
CA ARG A 171 -18.93 9.84 5.84
C ARG A 171 -17.76 10.77 6.12
N PHE A 172 -16.82 10.78 5.18
CA PHE A 172 -15.67 11.66 5.19
C PHE A 172 -15.22 11.98 3.77
N GLU A 173 -14.54 13.09 3.60
CA GLU A 173 -13.81 13.42 2.38
C GLU A 173 -12.32 13.12 2.54
N PHE A 174 -11.64 12.86 1.43
CA PHE A 174 -10.19 12.77 1.40
C PHE A 174 -9.60 13.51 0.19
N GLY A 175 -8.41 14.08 0.37
CA GLY A 175 -7.85 15.04 -0.58
C GLY A 175 -6.33 15.24 -0.55
N GLU A 176 -5.86 16.10 -1.46
CA GLU A 176 -4.48 16.58 -1.56
C GLU A 176 -4.44 18.11 -1.48
N GLY A 177 -3.76 18.67 -0.48
CA GLY A 177 -3.78 20.11 -0.25
C GLY A 177 -5.19 20.62 0.06
N GLN A 178 -5.76 21.47 -0.80
CA GLN A 178 -7.15 21.95 -0.68
C GLN A 178 -8.14 21.18 -1.56
N LYS A 179 -7.63 20.25 -2.38
CA LYS A 179 -8.41 19.56 -3.41
C LYS A 179 -8.96 18.26 -2.84
N VAL A 180 -10.28 18.14 -2.78
CA VAL A 180 -10.95 16.86 -2.51
C VAL A 180 -10.74 15.95 -3.71
N VAL A 181 -10.33 14.71 -3.47
CA VAL A 181 -10.11 13.72 -4.54
C VAL A 181 -11.07 12.53 -4.46
N GLY A 182 -11.83 12.42 -3.38
CA GLY A 182 -12.84 11.39 -3.20
C GLY A 182 -13.53 11.46 -1.84
N TYR A 183 -14.49 10.56 -1.65
CA TYR A 183 -15.30 10.43 -0.45
C TYR A 183 -15.26 9.01 0.07
N GLY A 184 -15.34 8.85 1.39
CA GLY A 184 -15.36 7.57 2.06
C GLY A 184 -16.58 7.42 2.96
N GLU A 185 -16.99 6.18 3.15
CA GLU A 185 -18.00 5.78 4.13
C GLU A 185 -17.43 4.63 4.98
N VAL A 186 -17.42 4.82 6.31
CA VAL A 186 -16.91 3.82 7.26
C VAL A 186 -17.81 2.59 7.25
N ILE A 187 -17.26 1.40 7.00
CA ILE A 187 -18.04 0.15 6.98
C ILE A 187 -17.84 -0.70 8.24
N GLU A 188 -16.67 -0.60 8.87
CA GLU A 188 -16.31 -1.36 10.06
C GLU A 188 -15.26 -0.58 10.86
N ILE A 189 -15.37 -0.53 12.19
CA ILE A 189 -14.36 0.10 13.05
C ILE A 189 -13.57 -0.99 13.75
N ILE A 190 -12.24 -0.95 13.60
CA ILE A 190 -11.32 -1.95 14.15
C ILE A 190 -10.65 -1.39 15.42
N ASN A 191 -10.28 -0.12 15.42
CA ASN A 191 -9.74 0.57 16.60
C ASN A 191 -10.90 1.01 17.50
N THR A 192 -11.12 0.25 18.57
CA THR A 192 -12.20 0.47 19.53
C THR A 192 -12.15 1.81 20.25
N HIS A 193 -10.97 2.45 20.35
CA HIS A 193 -10.87 3.80 20.93
C HIS A 193 -11.58 4.85 20.08
N LEU A 194 -11.73 4.63 18.78
CA LEU A 194 -12.40 5.57 17.89
C LEU A 194 -13.91 5.41 17.89
N GLN A 195 -14.42 4.26 18.35
CA GLN A 195 -15.82 3.93 18.25
C GLN A 195 -16.67 4.81 19.18
N GLN A 196 -17.60 5.55 18.59
CA GLN A 196 -18.64 6.24 19.31
C GLN A 196 -19.59 5.22 19.95
N ALA A 197 -19.93 5.42 21.22
CA ALA A 197 -20.98 4.63 21.86
C ALA A 197 -22.27 4.73 21.03
N SER A 198 -22.85 3.58 20.69
CA SER A 198 -24.10 3.48 19.92
C SER A 198 -25.15 4.42 20.53
N ARG A 199 -25.69 5.34 19.71
CA ARG A 199 -26.81 6.21 20.09
C ARG A 199 -28.09 5.41 20.29
#